data_AF-A0A3D0RWD8-F1
#
_entry.id   AF-A0A3D0RWD8-F1
#
_cell.length_a   1.000
_cell.length_b   1.000
_cell.length_c   1.000
_cell.angle_alpha   90.00
_cell.angle_beta   90.00
_cell.angle_gamma   90.00
#
_symmetry.space_group_name_H-M   'P 1'
#
loop_
_entity.id
_entity.type
_entity.pdbx_description
1 polymer ?
#
loop_
_entity_poly.entity_id
_entity_poly.type
_entity_poly.pdbx_seq_one_letter_code
_entity_poly.pdbx_strand_id
1 'polypeptide(L)'
;MTVPSERVLDLFAVPGATTPLGSGVVAGDLLLVPGRDPVVHDWLSPLLARLAVTMDSRPARRPLDLRLAVPVPARDGSWVVDGWAASRHEPGTVATRDLDVTLAAGRVLHAELASWVPTRPAQLAGDEGQLVHTELFGNVLLDGYGAPVVVDVRPAWLPVQVAEGLCVLDAVAAGEAPDSVLARWDVDAARDYRRVNPR
;
A
#
# COMPACT_ATOMS: atom_id res chain seq x y z
N MET A 1 6.68 -17.58 -4.31
CA MET A 1 6.05 -16.37 -4.85
C MET A 1 5.20 -16.76 -6.05
N THR A 2 3.96 -16.29 -6.09
CA THR A 2 3.08 -16.45 -7.25
C THR A 2 3.60 -15.58 -8.40
N VAL A 3 3.55 -16.08 -9.62
CA VAL A 3 3.98 -15.35 -10.83
C VAL A 3 2.73 -15.02 -11.65
N PRO A 4 2.61 -13.80 -12.22
CA PRO A 4 1.48 -13.45 -13.08
C PRO A 4 1.46 -14.31 -14.34
N SER A 5 0.26 -14.62 -14.84
CA SER A 5 0.10 -15.35 -16.10
C SER A 5 0.46 -14.45 -17.29
N GLU A 6 0.71 -15.06 -18.46
CA GLU A 6 0.91 -14.31 -19.72
C GLU A 6 -0.27 -13.38 -20.02
N ARG A 7 -1.50 -13.82 -19.70
CA ARG A 7 -2.71 -13.02 -19.85
C ARG A 7 -2.68 -11.75 -18.99
N VAL A 8 -2.24 -11.87 -17.73
CA VAL A 8 -2.11 -10.71 -16.82
C VAL A 8 -1.08 -9.72 -17.37
N LEU A 9 0.09 -10.22 -17.77
CA LEU A 9 1.16 -9.38 -18.31
C LEU A 9 0.75 -8.69 -19.62
N ASP A 10 0.07 -9.41 -20.50
CA ASP A 10 -0.46 -8.87 -21.78
C ASP A 10 -1.54 -7.80 -21.57
N LEU A 11 -2.47 -8.00 -20.63
CA LEU A 11 -3.52 -7.02 -20.33
C LEU A 11 -2.98 -5.76 -19.66
N PHE A 12 -1.96 -5.87 -18.80
CA PHE A 12 -1.24 -4.72 -18.26
C PHE A 12 -0.18 -4.14 -19.22
N ALA A 13 -0.03 -4.71 -20.42
CA ALA A 13 0.90 -4.27 -21.46
C ALA A 13 2.37 -4.20 -21.01
N VAL A 14 2.82 -5.17 -20.21
CA VAL A 14 4.19 -5.26 -19.68
C VAL A 14 4.95 -6.47 -20.22
N PRO A 15 6.30 -6.45 -20.21
CA PRO A 15 7.12 -7.58 -20.64
C PRO A 15 6.93 -8.84 -19.78
N GLY A 16 7.25 -10.01 -20.36
CA GLY A 16 7.22 -11.30 -19.65
C GLY A 16 8.24 -11.44 -18.52
N ALA A 17 9.34 -10.68 -18.58
CA ALA A 17 10.40 -10.74 -17.57
C ALA A 17 9.96 -10.05 -16.27
N THR A 18 10.05 -10.78 -15.15
CA THR A 18 9.63 -10.32 -13.83
C THR A 18 10.78 -10.38 -12.83
N THR A 19 10.80 -9.43 -11.88
CA THR A 19 11.72 -9.44 -10.74
C THR A 19 10.95 -9.28 -9.43
N PRO A 20 11.25 -10.07 -8.39
CA PRO A 20 10.61 -9.91 -7.08
C PRO A 20 10.81 -8.52 -6.47
N LEU A 21 9.74 -7.92 -5.94
CA LEU A 21 9.79 -6.72 -5.10
C LEU A 21 8.66 -6.75 -4.07
N GLY A 22 9.02 -6.75 -2.79
CA GLY A 22 8.05 -6.80 -1.69
C GLY A 22 7.13 -8.03 -1.80
N SER A 23 5.82 -7.79 -1.80
CA SER A 23 4.77 -8.81 -1.94
C SER A 23 4.44 -9.19 -3.40
N GLY A 24 5.05 -8.50 -4.37
CA GLY A 24 4.72 -8.60 -5.80
C GLY A 24 5.93 -8.82 -6.70
N VAL A 25 5.72 -8.53 -7.98
CA VAL A 25 6.77 -8.58 -9.01
C VAL A 25 6.78 -7.30 -9.84
N VAL A 26 7.96 -6.82 -10.20
CA VAL A 26 8.14 -5.75 -11.18
C VAL A 26 8.25 -6.37 -12.56
N ALA A 27 7.45 -5.87 -13.52
CA ALA A 27 7.55 -6.15 -14.93
C ALA A 27 7.50 -4.84 -15.71
N GLY A 28 8.56 -4.51 -16.45
CA GLY A 28 8.68 -3.21 -17.11
C GLY A 28 8.64 -2.07 -16.09
N ASP A 29 7.68 -1.17 -16.23
CA ASP A 29 7.46 0.01 -15.37
C ASP A 29 6.34 -0.20 -14.33
N LEU A 30 5.82 -1.42 -14.18
CA LEU A 30 4.75 -1.73 -13.22
C LEU A 30 5.21 -2.68 -12.12
N LEU A 31 4.73 -2.41 -10.91
CA LEU A 31 4.67 -3.36 -9.80
C LEU A 31 3.31 -4.06 -9.85
N LEU A 32 3.30 -5.37 -10.10
CA LEU A 32 2.12 -6.21 -10.07
C LEU A 32 2.03 -6.95 -8.73
N VAL A 33 0.87 -6.90 -8.09
CA VAL A 33 0.66 -7.52 -6.79
C VAL A 33 -0.57 -8.44 -6.80
N PRO A 34 -0.47 -9.70 -6.33
CA PRO A 34 -1.55 -10.68 -6.39
C PRO A 34 -2.50 -10.60 -5.18
N GLY A 35 -3.69 -11.19 -5.31
CA GLY A 35 -4.66 -11.30 -4.22
C GLY A 35 -5.44 -10.00 -3.99
N ARG A 36 -5.78 -9.30 -5.08
CA ARG A 36 -6.54 -8.05 -5.07
C ARG A 36 -8.00 -8.35 -5.43
N ASP A 37 -8.92 -7.75 -4.67
CA ASP A 37 -10.36 -7.90 -4.92
C ASP A 37 -10.81 -6.87 -5.98
N PRO A 38 -11.38 -7.31 -7.12
CA PRO A 38 -11.86 -6.39 -8.16
C PRO A 38 -12.93 -5.42 -7.66
N VAL A 39 -13.83 -5.83 -6.76
CA VAL A 39 -14.92 -4.99 -6.24
C VAL A 39 -14.38 -3.84 -5.40
N VAL A 40 -13.33 -4.10 -4.62
CA VAL A 40 -12.66 -3.07 -3.82
C VAL A 40 -11.85 -2.14 -4.72
N HIS A 41 -11.10 -2.69 -5.68
CA HIS A 41 -10.23 -1.88 -6.54
C HIS A 41 -10.97 -1.05 -7.59
N ASP A 42 -12.21 -1.41 -7.95
CA ASP A 42 -13.03 -0.63 -8.87
C ASP A 42 -13.29 0.80 -8.36
N TRP A 43 -13.47 0.98 -7.05
CA TRP A 43 -13.61 2.32 -6.45
C TRP A 43 -12.28 2.87 -5.89
N LEU A 44 -11.43 2.00 -5.32
CA LEU A 44 -10.20 2.42 -4.64
C LEU A 44 -9.13 2.89 -5.62
N SER A 45 -8.86 2.13 -6.69
CA SER A 45 -7.75 2.45 -7.61
C SER A 45 -7.93 3.80 -8.32
N PRO A 46 -9.12 4.16 -8.85
CA PRO A 46 -9.34 5.50 -9.39
C PRO A 46 -9.16 6.61 -8.35
N LEU A 47 -9.53 6.36 -7.09
CA LEU A 47 -9.34 7.33 -6.00
C LEU A 47 -7.86 7.54 -5.70
N LEU A 48 -7.11 6.46 -5.51
CA LEU A 48 -5.68 6.50 -5.23
C LEU A 48 -4.89 7.11 -6.39
N ALA A 49 -5.27 6.83 -7.64
CA ALA A 49 -4.64 7.46 -8.81
C ALA A 49 -4.84 8.99 -8.83
N ARG A 50 -6.05 9.47 -8.52
CA ARG A 50 -6.32 10.93 -8.41
C ARG A 50 -5.59 11.54 -7.22
N LEU A 51 -5.55 10.85 -6.08
CA LEU A 51 -4.84 11.31 -4.89
C LEU A 51 -3.34 11.45 -5.18
N ALA A 52 -2.71 10.43 -5.76
CA ALA A 52 -1.29 10.44 -6.11
C ALA A 52 -0.94 11.64 -7.01
N VAL A 53 -1.69 11.85 -8.10
CA VAL A 53 -1.47 13.00 -9.01
C VAL A 53 -1.69 14.33 -8.28
N THR A 54 -2.71 14.41 -7.42
CA THR A 54 -3.00 15.64 -6.67
C THR A 54 -1.88 15.96 -5.69
N MET A 55 -1.35 14.97 -4.97
CA MET A 55 -0.21 15.12 -4.08
C MET A 55 1.03 15.57 -4.85
N ASP A 56 1.31 14.93 -5.99
CA ASP A 56 2.49 15.23 -6.79
C ASP A 56 2.47 16.63 -7.42
N SER A 57 1.28 17.14 -7.73
CA SER A 57 1.08 18.43 -8.42
C SER A 57 0.87 19.62 -7.49
N ARG A 58 1.03 19.47 -6.17
CA ARG A 58 0.80 20.57 -5.22
C ARG A 58 1.79 21.71 -5.42
N PRO A 59 1.35 22.98 -5.40
CA PRO A 59 2.26 24.12 -5.52
C PRO A 59 3.36 24.18 -4.45
N ALA A 60 3.10 23.65 -3.26
CA ALA A 60 4.03 23.62 -2.12
C ALA A 60 4.82 22.30 -2.00
N ARG A 61 4.78 21.44 -3.02
CA ARG A 61 5.44 20.13 -3.03
C ARG A 61 6.95 20.28 -2.84
N ARG A 62 7.50 19.51 -1.89
CA ARG A 62 8.94 19.40 -1.65
C ARG A 62 9.48 18.06 -2.18
N PRO A 63 10.78 17.99 -2.53
CA PRO A 63 11.38 16.76 -3.05
C PRO A 63 11.23 15.53 -2.12
N LEU A 64 11.23 15.74 -0.80
CA LEU A 64 11.13 14.68 0.21
C LEU A 64 9.70 14.38 0.67
N ASP A 65 8.70 15.04 0.09
CA ASP A 65 7.31 14.76 0.43
C ASP A 65 6.89 13.39 -0.10
N LEU A 66 6.08 12.68 0.70
CA LEU A 66 5.52 11.37 0.40
C LEU A 66 4.91 11.29 -0.99
N ARG A 67 5.21 10.20 -1.69
CA ARG A 67 4.55 9.77 -2.93
C ARG A 67 3.70 8.55 -2.68
N LEU A 68 2.65 8.42 -3.50
CA LEU A 68 1.83 7.23 -3.59
C LEU A 68 2.03 6.65 -5.00
N ALA A 69 2.39 5.37 -5.10
CA ALA A 69 2.51 4.72 -6.39
C ALA A 69 1.16 4.73 -7.10
N VAL A 70 1.14 5.27 -8.32
CA VAL A 70 -0.07 5.48 -9.10
C VAL A 70 -0.62 4.12 -9.54
N PRO A 71 -1.85 3.71 -9.15
CA PRO A 71 -2.47 2.52 -9.72
C PRO A 71 -2.67 2.66 -11.23
N VAL A 72 -2.43 1.58 -11.97
CA VAL A 72 -2.52 1.56 -13.43
C VAL A 72 -3.61 0.55 -13.84
N PRO A 73 -4.62 0.96 -14.62
CA PRO A 73 -5.62 0.04 -15.13
C PRO A 73 -5.01 -0.80 -16.26
N ALA A 74 -5.53 -2.01 -16.46
CA ALA A 74 -5.25 -2.80 -17.64
C ALA A 74 -5.83 -2.11 -18.89
N ARG A 75 -5.37 -2.54 -20.07
CA ARG A 75 -5.78 -1.97 -21.37
C ARG A 75 -7.27 -2.10 -21.67
N ASP A 76 -7.97 -3.02 -21.01
CA ASP A 76 -9.42 -3.18 -21.11
C ASP A 76 -10.20 -2.31 -20.09
N GLY A 77 -9.50 -1.49 -19.30
CA GLY A 77 -10.05 -0.60 -18.29
C GLY A 77 -10.24 -1.25 -16.92
N SER A 78 -10.02 -2.56 -16.78
CA SER A 78 -10.11 -3.24 -15.48
C SER A 78 -8.95 -2.86 -14.56
N TRP A 79 -9.21 -2.76 -13.26
CA TRP A 79 -8.17 -2.49 -12.25
C TRP A 79 -7.52 -3.76 -11.70
N VAL A 80 -8.16 -4.91 -11.89
CA VAL A 80 -7.70 -6.21 -11.43
C VAL A 80 -7.92 -7.24 -12.54
N VAL A 81 -6.86 -7.95 -12.91
CA VAL A 81 -6.87 -9.05 -13.89
C VAL A 81 -6.46 -10.33 -13.19
N ASP A 82 -7.33 -11.34 -13.17
CA ASP A 82 -7.07 -12.64 -12.54
C ASP A 82 -6.51 -12.53 -11.10
N GLY A 83 -7.00 -11.55 -10.33
CA GLY A 83 -6.57 -11.27 -8.95
C GLY A 83 -5.30 -10.42 -8.81
N TRP A 84 -4.73 -9.91 -9.91
CA TRP A 84 -3.56 -9.02 -9.91
C TRP A 84 -3.97 -7.57 -10.16
N ALA A 85 -3.47 -6.65 -9.34
CA ALA A 85 -3.51 -5.21 -9.63
C ALA A 85 -2.11 -4.69 -9.94
N ALA A 86 -2.04 -3.58 -10.66
CA ALA A 86 -0.79 -2.93 -11.01
C ALA A 86 -0.71 -1.49 -10.47
N SER A 87 0.50 -1.06 -10.15
CA SER A 87 0.84 0.34 -9.89
C SER A 87 2.16 0.67 -10.55
N ARG A 88 2.42 1.96 -10.78
CA ARG A 88 3.70 2.43 -11.31
C ARG A 88 4.83 2.01 -10.37
N HIS A 89 5.81 1.30 -10.91
CA HIS A 89 7.08 1.05 -10.25
C HIS A 89 7.97 2.28 -10.39
N GLU A 90 8.62 2.67 -9.29
CA GLU A 90 9.61 3.75 -9.25
C GLU A 90 11.02 3.13 -9.26
N PRO A 91 11.77 3.20 -10.38
CA PRO A 91 13.07 2.56 -10.50
C PRO A 91 14.08 3.10 -9.47
N GLY A 92 14.91 2.21 -8.95
CA GLY A 92 15.94 2.57 -7.96
C GLY A 92 15.42 2.81 -6.55
N THR A 93 14.12 2.61 -6.31
CA THR A 93 13.57 2.60 -4.95
C THR A 93 13.89 1.30 -4.21
N VAL A 94 14.07 1.39 -2.91
CA VAL A 94 14.35 0.24 -2.03
C VAL A 94 13.35 0.20 -0.87
N ALA A 95 12.89 -0.99 -0.48
CA ALA A 95 12.02 -1.12 0.67
C ALA A 95 12.72 -0.64 1.95
N THR A 96 12.08 0.26 2.70
CA THR A 96 12.59 0.63 4.02
C THR A 96 12.29 -0.45 5.05
N ARG A 97 13.24 -0.65 5.95
CA ARG A 97 13.09 -1.48 7.17
C ARG A 97 13.02 -0.63 8.44
N ASP A 98 13.17 0.68 8.30
CA ASP A 98 13.10 1.63 9.39
C ASP A 98 11.63 1.85 9.79
N LEU A 99 11.27 1.33 10.96
CA LEU A 99 9.92 1.41 11.51
C LEU A 99 9.43 2.86 11.71
N ASP A 100 10.31 3.77 12.15
CA ASP A 100 9.93 5.16 12.41
C ASP A 100 9.62 5.88 11.10
N VAL A 101 10.43 5.63 10.06
CA VAL A 101 10.17 6.15 8.70
C VAL A 101 8.87 5.57 8.14
N THR A 102 8.63 4.26 8.29
CA THR A 102 7.39 3.63 7.83
C THR A 102 6.15 4.21 8.52
N LEU A 103 6.19 4.37 9.85
CA LEU A 103 5.07 4.96 10.60
C LEU A 103 4.85 6.43 10.23
N ALA A 104 5.93 7.21 10.02
CA ALA A 104 5.81 8.60 9.59
C ALA A 104 5.14 8.70 8.20
N ALA A 105 5.56 7.88 7.23
CA ALA A 105 4.93 7.80 5.92
C ALA A 105 3.46 7.37 6.02
N GLY A 106 3.16 6.37 6.86
CA GLY A 106 1.80 5.89 7.12
C GLY A 106 0.88 6.97 7.66
N ARG A 107 1.33 7.76 8.65
CA ARG A 107 0.54 8.87 9.21
C ARG A 107 0.20 9.93 8.17
N VAL A 108 1.17 10.30 7.31
CA VAL A 108 0.93 11.24 6.22
C VAL A 108 -0.11 10.67 5.26
N LEU A 109 0.04 9.41 4.84
CA LEU A 109 -0.93 8.74 3.98
C LEU A 109 -2.34 8.71 4.61
N HIS A 110 -2.47 8.31 5.88
CA HIS A 110 -3.77 8.23 6.54
C HIS A 110 -4.42 9.61 6.66
N ALA A 111 -3.66 10.67 6.95
CA ALA A 111 -4.18 12.04 6.95
C ALA A 111 -4.73 12.46 5.56
N GLU A 112 -4.04 12.10 4.48
CA GLU A 112 -4.53 12.32 3.12
C GLU A 112 -5.82 11.54 2.84
N LEU A 113 -5.86 10.25 3.19
CA LEU A 113 -7.02 9.38 2.99
C LEU A 113 -8.24 9.85 3.79
N ALA A 114 -8.06 10.31 5.03
CA ALA A 114 -9.14 10.89 5.83
C ALA A 114 -9.80 12.11 5.16
N SER A 115 -9.00 12.96 4.51
CA SER A 115 -9.52 14.13 3.81
C SER A 115 -10.28 13.77 2.54
N TRP A 116 -9.90 12.68 1.86
CA TRP A 116 -10.51 12.25 0.59
C TRP A 116 -11.69 11.31 0.76
N VAL A 117 -11.70 10.54 1.85
CA VAL A 117 -12.69 9.51 2.16
C VAL A 117 -13.25 9.76 3.56
N PRO A 118 -14.08 10.81 3.74
CA PRO A 118 -14.63 11.17 5.04
C PRO A 118 -15.70 10.19 5.52
N THR A 119 -16.22 9.34 4.62
CA THR A 119 -17.28 8.36 4.92
C THR A 119 -16.87 6.97 4.48
N ARG A 120 -17.27 5.97 5.28
CA ARG A 120 -16.96 4.56 5.01
C ARG A 120 -17.60 4.09 3.70
N PRO A 121 -16.81 3.55 2.75
CA PRO A 121 -17.34 2.86 1.59
C PRO A 121 -18.08 1.58 1.97
N ALA A 122 -19.18 1.25 1.28
CA ALA A 122 -19.99 0.07 1.57
C ALA A 122 -19.21 -1.27 1.43
N GLN A 123 -18.14 -1.26 0.65
CA GLN A 123 -17.25 -2.38 0.38
C GLN A 123 -16.32 -2.71 1.55
N LEU A 124 -16.17 -1.81 2.53
CA LEU A 124 -15.31 -2.01 3.69
C LEU A 124 -16.14 -2.32 4.92
N ALA A 125 -15.76 -3.37 5.65
CA ALA A 125 -16.29 -3.69 6.97
C ALA A 125 -15.73 -2.74 8.05
N GLY A 126 -16.36 -2.73 9.22
CA GLY A 126 -16.03 -1.82 10.33
C GLY A 126 -17.09 -0.75 10.52
N ASP A 127 -17.15 -0.19 11.72
CA ASP A 127 -18.12 0.81 12.18
C ASP A 127 -17.45 2.10 12.65
N GLU A 128 -16.18 2.04 13.07
CA GLU A 128 -15.41 3.18 13.56
C GLU A 128 -14.09 3.38 12.80
N GLY A 129 -13.60 4.62 12.78
CA GLY A 129 -12.30 4.99 12.23
C GLY A 129 -12.35 5.68 10.87
N GLN A 130 -11.37 5.36 10.01
CA GLN A 130 -11.20 5.95 8.68
C GLN A 130 -10.58 4.92 7.72
N LEU A 131 -10.44 5.30 6.45
CA LEU A 131 -9.69 4.50 5.48
C LEU A 131 -8.20 4.48 5.84
N VAL A 132 -7.68 3.31 6.16
CA VAL A 132 -6.26 3.09 6.51
C VAL A 132 -5.61 2.05 5.61
N HIS A 133 -4.28 2.10 5.56
CA HIS A 133 -3.45 1.02 5.00
C HIS A 133 -3.02 0.05 6.09
N THR A 134 -3.35 -1.24 5.96
CA THR A 134 -3.11 -2.28 6.98
C THR A 134 -1.79 -3.05 6.83
N GLU A 135 -1.03 -2.81 5.76
CA GLU A 135 0.24 -3.52 5.49
C GLU A 135 1.38 -2.53 5.20
N LEU A 136 1.51 -1.46 6.00
CA LEU A 136 2.54 -0.43 5.79
C LEU A 136 3.97 -1.00 5.79
N PHE A 137 4.28 -1.92 6.71
CA PHE A 137 5.62 -2.50 6.80
C PHE A 137 5.92 -3.40 5.59
N GLY A 138 6.98 -3.07 4.86
CA GLY A 138 7.33 -3.71 3.59
C GLY A 138 6.72 -3.07 2.33
N ASN A 139 5.79 -2.12 2.49
CA ASN A 139 5.14 -1.39 1.39
C ASN A 139 5.45 0.12 1.38
N VAL A 140 6.48 0.53 2.13
CA VAL A 140 7.10 1.85 2.00
C VAL A 140 8.47 1.67 1.37
N LEU A 141 8.71 2.33 0.25
CA LEU A 141 9.98 2.37 -0.45
C LEU A 141 10.63 3.74 -0.28
N LEU A 142 11.95 3.83 -0.37
CA LEU A 142 12.70 5.08 -0.42
C LEU A 142 13.39 5.20 -1.76
N ASP A 143 13.32 6.36 -2.39
CA ASP A 143 14.13 6.66 -3.57
C ASP A 143 15.58 7.02 -3.21
N GLY A 144 16.39 7.31 -4.24
CA GLY A 144 17.79 7.67 -4.07
C GLY A 144 18.05 8.96 -3.27
N TYR A 145 17.02 9.76 -3.00
CA TYR A 145 17.09 10.96 -2.16
C TYR A 145 16.47 10.74 -0.78
N GLY A 146 15.90 9.56 -0.51
CA GLY A 146 15.24 9.22 0.74
C GLY A 146 13.78 9.67 0.81
N ALA A 147 13.16 10.09 -0.31
CA ALA A 147 11.74 10.41 -0.31
C ALA A 147 10.90 9.12 -0.26
N PRO A 148 9.88 9.04 0.61
CA PRO A 148 9.08 7.82 0.74
C PRO A 148 8.07 7.68 -0.41
N VAL A 149 7.89 6.45 -0.85
CA VAL A 149 6.86 6.02 -1.81
C VAL A 149 6.07 4.90 -1.16
N VAL A 150 4.78 5.13 -0.88
CA VAL A 150 3.89 4.04 -0.48
C VAL A 150 3.43 3.30 -1.72
N VAL A 151 3.52 1.97 -1.69
CA VAL A 151 2.99 1.06 -2.70
C VAL A 151 1.87 0.21 -2.09
N ASP A 152 1.09 -0.46 -2.95
CA ASP A 152 0.20 -1.56 -2.55
C ASP A 152 -0.72 -1.28 -1.35
N VAL A 153 -1.49 -0.19 -1.42
CA VAL A 153 -2.42 0.18 -0.34
C VAL A 153 -3.47 -0.92 -0.12
N ARG A 154 -3.38 -1.57 1.04
CA ARG A 154 -4.33 -2.53 1.59
C ARG A 154 -5.40 -1.84 2.44
N PRO A 155 -6.62 -1.62 1.93
CA PRO A 155 -7.62 -0.79 2.58
C PRO A 155 -8.29 -1.53 3.75
N ALA A 156 -8.54 -0.80 4.84
CA ALA A 156 -9.54 -1.18 5.85
C ALA A 156 -10.18 0.09 6.43
N TRP A 157 -11.37 -0.05 7.02
CA TRP A 157 -11.98 1.00 7.82
C TRP A 157 -11.71 0.75 9.31
N LEU A 158 -10.71 1.42 9.86
CA LEU A 158 -10.23 1.19 11.24
C LEU A 158 -9.71 2.49 11.86
N PRO A 159 -9.56 2.56 13.20
CA PRO A 159 -8.75 3.58 13.83
C PRO A 159 -7.29 3.52 13.35
N VAL A 160 -6.66 4.68 13.15
CA VAL A 160 -5.26 4.77 12.69
C VAL A 160 -4.30 4.01 13.59
N GLN A 161 -4.54 4.03 14.90
CA GLN A 161 -3.74 3.35 15.91
C GLN A 161 -3.71 1.83 15.71
N VAL A 162 -4.80 1.24 15.18
CA VAL A 162 -4.83 -0.18 14.83
C VAL A 162 -3.92 -0.46 13.63
N ALA A 163 -3.93 0.40 12.62
CA ALA A 163 -3.03 0.29 11.46
C ALA A 163 -1.55 0.48 11.84
N GLU A 164 -1.25 1.41 12.75
CA GLU A 164 0.10 1.57 13.29
C GLU A 164 0.51 0.34 14.12
N GLY A 165 -0.37 -0.20 14.95
CA GLY A 165 -0.14 -1.44 15.68
C GLY A 165 0.14 -2.64 14.76
N LEU A 166 -0.57 -2.75 13.63
CA LEU A 166 -0.30 -3.76 12.60
C LEU A 166 1.10 -3.59 12.00
N CYS A 167 1.49 -2.35 11.69
CA CYS A 167 2.83 -2.05 11.19
C CYS A 167 3.93 -2.44 12.19
N VAL A 168 3.72 -2.18 13.48
CA VAL A 168 4.67 -2.54 14.55
C VAL A 168 4.76 -4.07 14.71
N LEU A 169 3.62 -4.76 14.71
CA LEU A 169 3.58 -6.23 14.76
C LEU A 169 4.33 -6.85 13.57
N ASP A 170 4.15 -6.29 12.37
CA ASP A 170 4.79 -6.76 11.15
C ASP A 170 6.32 -6.52 11.18
N ALA A 171 6.76 -5.39 11.70
CA ALA A 171 8.19 -5.08 11.87
C ALA A 171 8.88 -6.02 12.86
N VAL A 172 8.22 -6.31 13.99
CA VAL A 172 8.73 -7.27 15.00
C VAL A 172 8.76 -8.68 14.41
N ALA A 173 7.69 -9.11 13.73
CA ALA A 173 7.63 -10.43 13.10
C ALA A 173 8.70 -10.62 12.00
N ALA A 174 9.09 -9.54 11.33
CA ALA A 174 10.18 -9.55 10.36
C ALA A 174 11.59 -9.53 11.00
N GLY A 175 11.69 -9.33 12.31
CA GLY A 175 12.97 -9.19 13.02
C GLY A 175 13.64 -7.82 12.83
N GLU A 176 12.90 -6.83 12.31
CA GLU A 176 13.40 -5.48 12.00
C GLU A 176 13.12 -4.48 13.13
N ALA A 177 12.40 -4.91 14.17
CA ALA A 177 12.20 -4.18 15.42
C ALA A 177 12.25 -5.12 16.62
N PRO A 178 12.77 -4.68 17.78
CA PRO A 178 12.81 -5.51 18.99
C PRO A 178 11.43 -5.59 19.65
N ASP A 179 11.06 -6.74 20.22
CA ASP A 179 9.79 -6.97 20.93
C ASP A 179 9.44 -5.89 21.97
N SER A 180 10.46 -5.28 22.58
CA SER A 180 10.31 -4.16 23.53
C SER A 180 9.52 -2.97 22.98
N VAL A 181 9.47 -2.78 21.65
CA VAL A 181 8.67 -1.72 21.02
C VAL A 181 7.17 -1.93 21.22
N LEU A 182 6.72 -3.19 21.34
CA LEU A 182 5.31 -3.53 21.53
C LEU A 182 4.75 -2.92 22.83
N ALA A 183 5.58 -2.74 23.86
CA ALA A 183 5.15 -2.13 25.11
C ALA A 183 4.76 -0.64 24.99
N ARG A 184 5.11 0.01 23.86
CA ARG A 184 4.78 1.42 23.58
C ARG A 184 3.48 1.58 22.78
N TRP A 185 2.88 0.48 22.34
CA TRP A 185 1.77 0.46 21.41
C TRP A 185 0.64 -0.42 21.95
N ASP A 186 -0.59 0.05 21.86
CA ASP A 186 -1.75 -0.83 22.03
C ASP A 186 -1.91 -1.68 20.78
N VAL A 187 -1.36 -2.90 20.83
CA VAL A 187 -1.36 -3.85 19.72
C VAL A 187 -2.46 -4.91 19.84
N ASP A 188 -3.29 -4.88 20.88
CA ASP A 188 -4.27 -5.95 21.10
C ASP A 188 -5.39 -5.87 20.05
N ALA A 189 -5.89 -4.67 19.76
CA ALA A 189 -6.81 -4.45 18.65
C ALA A 189 -6.20 -4.86 17.29
N ALA A 190 -4.90 -4.62 17.09
CA ALA A 190 -4.20 -5.03 15.87
C ALA A 190 -4.07 -6.57 15.76
N ARG A 191 -3.79 -7.26 16.87
CA ARG A 191 -3.75 -8.73 16.93
C ARG A 191 -5.13 -9.32 16.65
N ASP A 192 -6.17 -8.76 17.24
CA ASP A 192 -7.55 -9.19 17.02
C ASP A 192 -7.96 -9.02 15.56
N TYR A 193 -7.64 -7.87 14.96
CA TYR A 193 -7.87 -7.64 13.53
C TYR A 193 -7.15 -8.69 12.67
N ARG A 194 -5.86 -8.95 12.93
CA ARG A 194 -5.05 -9.91 12.17
C ARG A 194 -5.57 -11.35 12.32
N ARG A 195 -6.08 -11.72 13.50
CA ARG A 195 -6.67 -13.04 13.73
C ARG A 195 -7.88 -13.30 12.83
N VAL A 196 -8.70 -12.28 12.58
CA VAL A 196 -9.88 -12.38 11.72
C VAL A 196 -9.53 -12.19 10.23
N ASN A 197 -8.45 -11.45 9.94
CA ASN A 197 -8.00 -11.12 8.58
C ASN A 197 -6.55 -11.59 8.38
N PRO A 198 -6.31 -12.91 8.24
CA PRO A 198 -4.98 -13.43 7.93
C PRO A 198 -4.53 -12.98 6.52
N ARG A 199 -3.21 -12.87 6.34
CA ARG A 199 -2.57 -12.53 5.05
C ARG A 199 -2.79 -13.60 3.99
#